data_AF-A0A529M699-F1
#
_entry.id   AF-A0A529M699-F1
#
_cell.length_a   1.000
_cell.length_b   1.000
_cell.length_c   1.000
_cell.angle_alpha   90.00
_cell.angle_beta   90.00
_cell.angle_gamma   90.00
#
_symmetry.space_group_name_H-M   'P 1'
#
loop_
_entity.id
_entity.type
_entity.pdbx_description
1 polymer ?
#
loop_
_entity_poly.entity_id
_entity_poly.type
_entity_poly.pdbx_seq_one_letter_code
_entity_poly.pdbx_strand_id
1 'polypeptide(L)'
;MASPKIDAATIADYQRDGAVCIRGAFTDWVGVIADGIERNIQNRSATASDIAGGKGSFFDDYCNWERIPEFVRIVRESPAAELAAAVMQSRSAQFF
;
A
#
# COMPACT_ATOMS: atom_id res chain seq x y z
N MET A 1 4.23 -4.12 -15.98
CA MET A 1 5.24 -5.19 -15.81
C MET A 1 4.60 -6.35 -15.06
N ALA A 2 5.16 -7.56 -15.12
CA ALA A 2 4.58 -8.73 -14.47
C ALA A 2 4.83 -8.70 -12.95
N SER A 3 3.82 -9.05 -12.14
CA SER A 3 3.97 -9.21 -10.70
C SER A 3 5.00 -10.30 -10.34
N PRO A 4 5.70 -10.19 -9.20
CA PRO A 4 6.49 -11.29 -8.67
C PRO A 4 5.63 -12.55 -8.56
N LYS A 5 6.14 -13.67 -9.07
CA LYS A 5 5.43 -14.95 -8.99
C LYS A 5 5.48 -15.45 -7.55
N ILE A 6 4.32 -15.63 -6.94
CA ILE A 6 4.17 -16.17 -5.59
C ILE A 6 4.24 -17.70 -5.63
N ASP A 7 5.13 -18.29 -4.83
CA ASP A 7 5.29 -19.74 -4.73
C ASP A 7 4.46 -20.35 -3.59
N ALA A 8 4.37 -21.68 -3.59
CA ALA A 8 3.59 -22.42 -2.59
C ALA A 8 4.12 -22.23 -1.16
N ALA A 9 5.43 -22.04 -1.00
CA ALA A 9 6.05 -21.80 0.30
C ALA A 9 5.60 -20.44 0.88
N THR A 10 5.64 -19.38 0.07
CA THR A 10 5.18 -18.03 0.44
C THR A 10 3.71 -18.03 0.85
N ILE A 11 2.86 -18.78 0.14
CA ILE A 11 1.44 -18.95 0.51
C ILE A 11 1.32 -19.67 1.85
N ALA A 12 2.04 -20.78 2.03
CA ALA A 12 1.99 -21.55 3.27
C ALA A 12 2.48 -20.74 4.47
N ASP A 13 3.52 -19.93 4.29
CA ASP A 13 4.03 -19.02 5.32
C ASP A 13 2.99 -17.96 5.71
N TYR A 14 2.33 -17.32 4.73
CA TYR A 14 1.24 -16.37 5.01
C TYR A 14 0.08 -17.03 5.76
N GLN A 15 -0.34 -18.23 5.36
CA GLN A 15 -1.44 -18.95 6.01
C GLN A 15 -1.10 -19.38 7.45
N ARG A 16 0.17 -19.71 7.71
CA ARG A 16 0.65 -20.08 9.05
C ARG A 16 0.84 -18.87 9.96
N ASP A 17 1.49 -17.82 9.46
CA ASP A 17 2.00 -16.72 10.26
C ASP A 17 1.09 -15.48 10.25
N GLY A 18 0.14 -15.41 9.31
CA GLY A 18 -0.73 -14.25 9.09
C GLY A 18 -0.05 -13.09 8.34
N ALA A 19 1.23 -13.21 7.99
CA ALA A 19 2.00 -12.23 7.22
C ALA A 19 3.18 -12.89 6.49
N VAL A 20 3.62 -12.29 5.37
CA VAL A 20 4.79 -12.78 4.61
C VAL A 20 5.54 -11.62 3.95
N CYS A 21 6.85 -11.77 3.74
CA CYS A 21 7.69 -10.77 3.08
C CYS A 21 7.89 -11.10 1.60
N ILE A 22 7.41 -10.22 0.72
CA ILE A 22 7.61 -10.32 -0.74
C ILE A 22 8.59 -9.21 -1.16
N ARG A 23 9.86 -9.59 -1.35
CA ARG A 23 10.91 -8.62 -1.68
C ARG A 23 10.77 -8.15 -3.13
N GLY A 24 10.91 -6.83 -3.32
CA GLY A 24 10.86 -6.21 -4.65
C GLY A 24 9.47 -6.04 -5.25
N ALA A 25 8.39 -6.35 -4.49
CA ALA A 25 7.01 -6.22 -4.96
C ALA A 25 6.67 -4.84 -5.55
N PHE A 26 7.29 -3.78 -5.02
CA PHE A 26 7.00 -2.40 -5.39
C PHE A 26 8.22 -1.64 -5.94
N THR A 27 9.27 -2.32 -6.39
CA THR A 27 10.52 -1.67 -6.85
C THR A 27 10.25 -0.55 -7.86
N ASP A 28 9.41 -0.81 -8.87
CA ASP A 28 9.08 0.18 -9.90
C ASP A 28 8.03 1.21 -9.45
N TRP A 29 7.42 0.99 -8.28
CA TRP A 29 6.37 1.84 -7.72
C TRP A 29 6.88 2.82 -6.66
N VAL A 30 8.12 2.65 -6.18
CA VAL A 30 8.70 3.49 -5.12
C VAL A 30 8.58 4.98 -5.44
N GLY A 31 8.85 5.39 -6.69
CA GLY A 31 8.72 6.79 -7.10
C GLY A 31 7.30 7.32 -6.96
N VAL A 32 6.30 6.59 -7.48
CA VAL A 32 4.89 6.98 -7.39
C VAL A 32 4.42 7.04 -5.93
N ILE A 33 4.86 6.09 -5.09
CA ILE A 33 4.54 6.08 -3.65
C ILE A 33 5.13 7.32 -2.97
N ALA A 34 6.40 7.64 -3.25
CA ALA A 34 7.07 8.81 -2.69
C ALA A 34 6.37 10.12 -3.10
N ASP A 35 6.02 10.27 -4.38
CA ASP A 35 5.30 11.43 -4.89
C ASP A 35 3.92 11.59 -4.23
N GLY A 36 3.20 10.48 -4.00
CA GLY A 36 1.92 10.47 -3.29
C GLY A 36 2.05 10.88 -1.83
N ILE A 37 3.09 10.41 -1.14
CA ILE A 37 3.39 10.80 0.24
C ILE A 37 3.71 12.29 0.32
N GLU A 38 4.57 12.80 -0.56
CA GLU A 38 4.90 14.23 -0.60
C GLU A 38 3.65 15.08 -0.88
N ARG A 39 2.83 14.69 -1.85
CA ARG A 39 1.56 15.36 -2.12
C ARG A 39 0.66 15.38 -0.88
N ASN A 40 0.58 14.27 -0.14
CA ASN A 40 -0.21 14.19 1.09
C ASN A 40 0.32 15.15 2.16
N ILE A 41 1.64 15.19 2.35
CA ILE A 41 2.29 16.09 3.32
C ILE A 41 1.98 17.56 3.01
N GLN A 42 2.05 17.95 1.73
CA GLN A 42 1.79 19.32 1.29
C GLN A 42 0.30 19.67 1.23
N ASN A 43 -0.58 18.68 1.07
CA ASN A 43 -2.01 18.87 0.84
C ASN A 43 -2.84 17.99 1.77
N ARG A 44 -2.60 18.09 3.07
CA ARG A 44 -3.32 17.34 4.11
C ARG A 44 -4.84 17.56 4.01
N SER A 45 -5.63 16.54 4.33
CA SER A 45 -7.08 16.69 4.40
C SER A 45 -7.50 17.54 5.61
N ALA A 46 -8.76 17.96 5.61
CA ALA A 46 -9.35 18.67 6.75
C ALA A 46 -9.45 17.79 8.02
N THR A 47 -9.38 16.48 7.86
CA THR A 47 -9.43 15.49 8.95
C THR A 47 -8.04 15.01 9.39
N ALA A 48 -6.98 15.54 8.78
CA ALA A 48 -5.63 15.20 9.18
C ALA A 48 -5.35 15.65 10.63
N SER A 49 -4.67 14.80 11.39
CA SER A 49 -4.42 15.01 12.82
C SER A 49 -2.96 14.78 13.17
N ASP A 50 -2.33 15.73 13.86
CA ASP A 50 -0.98 15.57 14.38
C ASP A 50 -1.00 14.66 15.61
N ILE A 51 -0.40 13.46 15.48
CA ILE A 51 -0.48 12.42 16.52
C ILE A 51 0.50 12.72 17.68
N ALA A 52 1.55 13.49 17.42
CA ALA A 52 2.58 13.86 18.41
C ALA A 52 2.32 15.22 19.10
N GLY A 53 1.08 15.70 19.14
CA GLY A 53 0.74 17.01 19.72
C GLY A 53 1.42 18.17 18.99
N GLY A 54 1.52 18.06 17.66
CA GLY A 54 2.16 19.05 16.79
C GLY A 54 3.70 19.08 16.83
N LYS A 55 4.35 18.13 17.53
CA LYS A 55 5.82 18.02 17.51
C LYS A 55 6.29 17.17 16.33
N GLY A 56 6.95 17.82 15.37
CA GLY A 56 7.50 17.18 14.18
C GLY A 56 6.46 16.93 13.08
N SER A 57 6.79 16.07 12.13
CA SER A 57 6.00 15.84 10.92
C SER A 57 5.16 14.56 10.97
N PHE A 58 4.87 14.03 12.15
CA PHE A 58 4.09 12.79 12.31
C PHE A 58 2.60 13.10 12.44
N PHE A 59 1.83 12.73 11.41
CA PHE A 59 0.40 12.96 11.30
C PHE A 59 -0.32 11.72 10.74
N ASP A 60 -1.60 11.60 11.05
CA ASP A 60 -2.54 10.70 10.36
C ASP A 60 -3.37 11.52 9.36
N ASP A 61 -3.69 10.92 8.22
CA ASP A 61 -4.62 11.48 7.23
C ASP A 61 -5.43 10.34 6.62
N TYR A 62 -6.44 9.90 7.37
CA TYR A 62 -7.23 8.72 7.08
C TYR A 62 -8.14 8.88 5.85
N CYS A 63 -8.39 7.78 5.14
CA CYS A 63 -9.23 7.72 3.92
C CYS A 63 -8.87 8.77 2.83
N ASN A 64 -7.59 9.10 2.68
CA ASN A 64 -7.12 10.09 1.72
C ASN A 64 -6.87 9.55 0.30
N TRP A 65 -6.84 8.23 0.12
CA TRP A 65 -6.31 7.58 -1.07
C TRP A 65 -7.06 7.94 -2.35
N GLU A 66 -8.38 8.14 -2.28
CA GLU A 66 -9.21 8.52 -3.43
C GLU A 66 -8.91 9.93 -3.95
N ARG A 67 -8.37 10.80 -3.09
CA ARG A 67 -8.07 12.21 -3.42
C ARG A 67 -6.67 12.39 -4.00
N ILE A 68 -5.76 11.44 -3.75
CA ILE A 68 -4.35 11.53 -4.12
C ILE A 68 -4.13 10.67 -5.37
N PRO A 69 -3.88 11.27 -6.56
CA PRO A 69 -3.80 10.53 -7.81
C PRO A 69 -2.79 9.38 -7.79
N GLU A 70 -1.65 9.58 -7.12
CA GLU A 70 -0.61 8.58 -6.97
C GLU A 70 -1.10 7.37 -6.15
N PHE A 71 -1.82 7.60 -5.06
CA PHE A 71 -2.39 6.54 -4.24
C PHE A 71 -3.49 5.78 -4.99
N VAL A 72 -4.39 6.48 -5.70
CA VAL A 72 -5.36 5.84 -6.60
C VAL A 72 -4.64 4.93 -7.59
N ARG A 73 -3.58 5.43 -8.22
CA ARG A 73 -2.81 4.67 -9.21
C ARG A 73 -2.18 3.42 -8.60
N ILE A 74 -1.55 3.53 -7.43
CA ILE A 74 -0.98 2.36 -6.75
C ILE A 74 -2.07 1.34 -6.40
N VAL A 75 -3.20 1.79 -5.84
CA VAL A 75 -4.30 0.90 -5.45
C VAL A 75 -4.88 0.16 -6.66
N ARG A 76 -4.99 0.82 -7.82
CA ARG A 76 -5.65 0.28 -9.01
C ARG A 76 -4.71 -0.47 -9.96
N GLU A 77 -3.46 -0.04 -10.09
CA GLU A 77 -2.56 -0.48 -11.16
C GLU A 77 -1.32 -1.22 -10.65
N SER A 78 -1.00 -1.14 -9.36
CA SER A 78 0.15 -1.85 -8.78
C SER A 78 -0.15 -3.35 -8.59
N PRO A 79 0.88 -4.17 -8.37
CA PRO A 79 0.69 -5.60 -8.13
C PRO A 79 0.04 -5.91 -6.77
N ALA A 80 -0.26 -4.90 -5.94
CA ALA A 80 -0.78 -5.09 -4.58
C ALA A 80 -1.99 -6.03 -4.52
N ALA A 81 -3.00 -5.80 -5.39
CA ALA A 81 -4.22 -6.60 -5.38
C ALA A 81 -3.98 -8.06 -5.81
N GLU A 82 -3.14 -8.27 -6.82
CA GLU A 82 -2.78 -9.61 -7.31
C GLU A 82 -1.97 -10.38 -6.25
N LEU A 83 -0.97 -9.74 -5.65
CA LEU A 83 -0.13 -10.33 -4.61
C LEU A 83 -0.95 -10.68 -3.37
N ALA A 84 -1.82 -9.76 -2.92
CA ALA A 84 -2.71 -10.00 -1.79
C ALA A 84 -3.66 -11.17 -2.08
N ALA A 85 -4.32 -11.18 -3.25
CA ALA A 85 -5.22 -12.27 -3.62
C ALA A 85 -4.49 -13.63 -3.68
N ALA A 86 -3.26 -13.65 -4.20
CA ALA A 86 -2.44 -14.85 -4.28
C ALA A 86 -2.14 -15.45 -2.90
N VAL A 87 -1.64 -14.66 -1.95
CA VAL A 87 -1.30 -15.18 -0.61
C VAL A 87 -2.55 -15.52 0.22
N MET A 88 -3.64 -14.77 0.02
CA MET A 88 -4.94 -15.06 0.64
C MET A 88 -5.66 -16.27 0.02
N GLN A 89 -5.18 -16.81 -1.10
CA GLN A 89 -5.89 -17.83 -1.90
C GLN A 89 -7.32 -17.40 -2.26
N SER A 90 -7.48 -16.12 -2.60
CA SER A 90 -8.77 -15.55 -3.00
C SER A 90 -8.81 -15.24 -4.50
N ARG A 91 -10.01 -15.14 -5.05
CA ARG A 91 -10.20 -14.70 -6.45
C ARG A 91 -9.91 -13.21 -6.63
N SER A 92 -10.10 -12.41 -5.59
CA SER A 92 -9.93 -10.96 -5.61
C SER A 92 -9.51 -10.43 -4.24
N ALA A 93 -8.87 -9.26 -4.25
CA ALA A 93 -8.62 -8.44 -3.07
C ALA A 93 -9.31 -7.08 -3.25
N GLN A 94 -9.89 -6.55 -2.19
CA GLN A 94 -10.54 -5.24 -2.18
C GLN A 94 -9.74 -4.29 -1.30
N PHE A 95 -9.51 -3.09 -1.80
CA PHE A 95 -8.94 -1.99 -1.03
C PHE A 95 -10.06 -1.22 -0.32
N PHE A 96 -9.80 -0.74 0.90
CA PHE A 96 -10.76 -0.01 1.74
C PHE A 96 -10.23 1.38 2.05
#